data_AF-A0A357XV53-F1
#
_entry.id   AF-A0A357XV53-F1
#
_cell.length_a   1.000
_cell.length_b   1.000
_cell.length_c   1.000
_cell.angle_alpha   90.00
_cell.angle_beta   90.00
_cell.angle_gamma   90.00
#
_symmetry.space_group_name_H-M   'P 1'
#
loop_
_entity.id
_entity.type
_entity.pdbx_description
1 polymer ?
#
loop_
_entity_poly.entity_id
_entity_poly.type
_entity_poly.pdbx_seq_one_letter_code
_entity_poly.pdbx_strand_id
1 'polypeptide(L)'
;MAVPLDTGECKDSQVEIEAVFRMIETPYIPPDEHTVDRAHSVTTGPPPSMLHLLRGTARLFESPAIEHLLPRKRVRETGASDASSAIGTVESLGFEFLVRGGKYYRPFIMLAVYDALTGSGGTLPDGANVVDGFPDHVKRTAMAIEIFHKASLIHDDIEDDDPFRYGAPALHTSHGIPAAINTGDYLLGLGYRLIAEQRHRLGASAVEILAELSGAHTRLTEGQGMELYWKSQPATELERLSSSEVLKIYALKTAPAFEAALQIGVHLAATTMSAHATGPDRQDGQDRASVLSGLTASAGRGVPSAVSPDVSLYVSRLVKYSRHLGVGFQIRNDLDDWDVEPGNKRLAGRDLVDRRPTLLLAIALERLESEERGRLVRALGNADRIGEIREL
;
A
#
# COMPACT_ATOMS: atom_id res chain seq x y z
N MET A 1 6.75 23.44 -12.67
CA MET A 1 6.11 23.19 -13.98
C MET A 1 5.23 21.97 -13.78
N ALA A 2 3.90 22.16 -13.70
CA ALA A 2 2.96 21.05 -13.55
C ALA A 2 2.86 20.35 -14.90
N VAL A 3 3.26 19.08 -14.94
CA VAL A 3 3.16 18.22 -16.13
C VAL A 3 2.07 17.17 -15.82
N PRO A 4 1.22 16.80 -16.80
CA PRO A 4 0.08 15.94 -16.56
C PRO A 4 0.54 14.58 -16.06
N LEU A 5 -0.14 14.05 -15.04
CA LEU A 5 -0.13 12.62 -14.76
C LEU A 5 -0.91 11.95 -15.90
N ASP A 6 -0.21 11.63 -16.98
CA ASP A 6 -0.77 10.91 -18.11
C ASP A 6 -0.87 9.42 -17.76
N THR A 7 -2.07 8.89 -17.98
CA THR A 7 -2.52 7.48 -18.01
C THR A 7 -1.99 6.47 -16.96
N GLY A 8 -2.90 6.04 -16.08
CA GLY A 8 -2.70 4.98 -15.10
C GLY A 8 -2.67 3.55 -15.68
N GLU A 9 -2.07 3.34 -16.85
CA GLU A 9 -2.02 2.02 -17.47
C GLU A 9 -0.89 1.15 -16.89
N CYS A 10 -1.26 -0.07 -16.51
CA CYS A 10 -0.33 -1.12 -16.07
C CYS A 10 0.43 -1.76 -17.25
N LYS A 11 0.76 -1.00 -18.30
CA LYS A 11 1.67 -1.45 -19.37
C LYS A 11 2.64 -0.34 -19.74
N ASP A 12 3.89 -0.79 -19.75
CA ASP A 12 5.11 0.00 -19.80
C ASP A 12 5.34 0.90 -18.59
N SER A 13 5.39 0.26 -17.41
CA SER A 13 5.93 0.92 -16.24
C SER A 13 7.37 1.42 -16.47
N GLN A 14 8.09 1.07 -17.54
CA GLN A 14 9.38 1.73 -17.82
C GLN A 14 9.21 3.22 -18.10
N VAL A 15 8.12 3.64 -18.76
CA VAL A 15 7.89 5.04 -19.14
C VAL A 15 7.47 5.89 -17.94
N GLU A 16 6.64 5.34 -17.04
CA GLU A 16 6.25 6.02 -15.79
C GLU A 16 7.26 5.87 -14.65
N ILE A 17 7.92 4.71 -14.50
CA ILE A 17 8.98 4.50 -13.49
C ILE A 17 10.11 5.47 -13.79
N GLU A 18 10.55 5.63 -15.04
CA GLU A 18 11.61 6.60 -15.31
C GLU A 18 11.17 8.03 -14.96
N ALA A 19 9.91 8.43 -15.21
CA ALA A 19 9.43 9.77 -14.83
C ALA A 19 9.29 9.94 -13.30
N VAL A 20 8.76 8.94 -12.60
CA VAL A 20 8.60 8.93 -11.13
C VAL A 20 9.95 8.85 -10.46
N PHE A 21 10.85 7.96 -10.90
CA PHE A 21 12.21 7.87 -10.43
C PHE A 21 13.02 9.10 -10.82
N ARG A 22 12.85 9.68 -12.01
CA ARG A 22 13.43 10.98 -12.36
C ARG A 22 12.91 12.06 -11.41
N MET A 23 11.65 12.07 -11.00
CA MET A 23 11.14 13.00 -9.97
C MET A 23 11.74 12.71 -8.57
N ILE A 24 11.92 11.45 -8.21
CA ILE A 24 12.59 10.98 -6.99
C ILE A 24 14.11 11.26 -7.04
N GLU A 25 14.73 11.31 -8.20
CA GLU A 25 16.18 11.47 -8.36
C GLU A 25 16.56 12.92 -8.69
N THR A 26 15.62 13.71 -9.22
CA THR A 26 15.82 15.14 -9.54
C THR A 26 16.38 15.85 -8.32
N PRO A 27 17.52 16.53 -8.38
CA PRO A 27 18.05 17.26 -7.25
C PRO A 27 16.97 18.21 -6.70
N TYR A 28 16.72 18.16 -5.39
CA TYR A 28 15.84 19.17 -4.79
C TYR A 28 16.54 20.52 -4.93
N ILE A 29 15.96 21.39 -5.74
CA ILE A 29 16.40 22.77 -5.88
C ILE A 29 15.46 23.58 -4.99
N PRO A 30 15.95 24.15 -3.88
CA PRO A 30 15.14 25.06 -3.08
C PRO A 30 14.71 26.24 -3.97
N PRO A 31 13.45 26.70 -3.89
CA PRO A 31 12.99 27.84 -4.66
C PRO A 31 13.80 29.09 -4.29
N ASP A 32 14.12 29.92 -5.30
CA ASP A 32 14.74 31.22 -5.08
C ASP A 32 13.85 32.09 -4.18
N GLU A 33 14.48 32.97 -3.38
CA GLU A 33 13.87 33.83 -2.35
C GLU A 33 12.63 34.61 -2.85
N HIS A 34 12.50 34.83 -4.15
CA HIS A 34 11.41 35.59 -4.77
C HIS A 34 10.10 34.82 -5.00
N THR A 35 10.05 33.50 -4.79
CA THR A 35 8.82 32.70 -4.98
C THR A 35 8.03 32.43 -3.68
N VAL A 36 8.49 32.98 -2.55
CA VAL A 36 7.80 32.83 -1.25
C VAL A 36 6.67 33.85 -1.17
N ASP A 37 5.48 33.47 -1.64
CA ASP A 37 4.28 34.31 -1.54
C ASP A 37 3.85 34.50 -0.06
N ARG A 38 3.29 35.67 0.22
CA ARG A 38 3.20 36.39 1.51
C ARG A 38 2.32 35.76 2.61
N ALA A 39 2.10 34.44 2.62
CA ALA A 39 1.27 33.79 3.64
C ALA A 39 2.06 33.08 4.76
N HIS A 40 3.36 32.85 4.60
CA HIS A 40 4.19 32.15 5.60
C HIS A 40 5.52 32.87 5.87
N SER A 41 5.43 34.15 6.24
CA SER A 41 6.57 34.95 6.70
C SER A 41 6.95 34.58 8.15
N VAL A 42 7.48 33.38 8.41
CA VAL A 42 8.16 33.08 9.69
C VAL A 42 9.41 32.18 9.55
N THR A 43 9.62 31.45 8.47
CA THR A 43 10.81 30.58 8.33
C THR A 43 11.71 31.01 7.18
N THR A 44 12.92 31.46 7.49
CA THR A 44 13.99 31.87 6.55
C THR A 44 14.64 30.67 5.85
N GLY A 45 13.83 29.77 5.28
CA GLY A 45 14.31 28.56 4.63
C GLY A 45 13.39 28.07 3.51
N PRO A 46 13.87 27.13 2.69
CA PRO A 46 13.07 26.49 1.64
C PRO A 46 11.76 25.91 2.19
N PRO A 47 10.67 25.89 1.41
CA PRO A 47 9.40 25.32 1.85
C PRO A 47 9.54 23.83 2.13
N PRO A 48 8.78 23.30 3.11
CA PRO A 48 8.83 21.90 3.48
C PRO A 48 8.51 20.98 2.30
N SER A 49 9.19 19.85 2.22
CA SER A 49 9.12 18.92 1.08
C SER A 49 8.99 17.47 1.54
N MET A 50 7.96 16.78 1.05
CA MET A 50 7.78 15.33 1.27
C MET A 50 8.73 14.48 0.41
N LEU A 51 9.51 15.10 -0.50
CA LEU A 51 10.40 14.37 -1.41
C LEU A 51 11.47 13.56 -0.67
N HIS A 52 11.98 14.07 0.45
CA HIS A 52 12.99 13.32 1.23
C HIS A 52 12.41 12.02 1.79
N LEU A 53 11.18 12.05 2.30
CA LEU A 53 10.47 10.88 2.80
C LEU A 53 10.15 9.88 1.68
N LEU A 54 9.65 10.36 0.54
CA LEU A 54 9.39 9.52 -0.64
C LEU A 54 10.66 8.82 -1.12
N ARG A 55 11.76 9.56 -1.26
CA ARG A 55 13.07 9.03 -1.67
C ARG A 55 13.64 8.04 -0.66
N GLY A 56 13.64 8.39 0.62
CA GLY A 56 14.13 7.52 1.67
C GLY A 56 13.33 6.23 1.80
N THR A 57 12.02 6.30 1.53
CA THR A 57 11.16 5.11 1.47
C THR A 57 11.55 4.21 0.30
N ALA A 58 11.70 4.77 -0.91
CA ALA A 58 12.11 3.98 -2.08
C ALA A 58 13.48 3.32 -1.86
N ARG A 59 14.43 4.04 -1.27
CA ARG A 59 15.77 3.50 -0.93
C ARG A 59 15.75 2.29 0.00
N LEU A 60 14.69 2.07 0.79
CA LEU A 60 14.58 0.87 1.63
C LEU A 60 14.54 -0.43 0.82
N PHE A 61 14.16 -0.35 -0.46
CA PHE A 61 14.01 -1.50 -1.36
C PHE A 61 15.15 -1.61 -2.38
N GLU A 62 16.20 -0.80 -2.20
CA GLU A 62 17.47 -0.93 -2.94
C GLU A 62 18.41 -1.91 -2.23
N SER A 63 19.33 -2.51 -2.99
CA SER A 63 20.24 -3.56 -2.49
C SER A 63 20.96 -3.21 -1.19
N PRO A 64 21.55 -2.01 -0.99
CA PRO A 64 22.26 -1.69 0.25
C PRO A 64 21.37 -1.73 1.50
N ALA A 65 20.15 -1.20 1.39
CA ALA A 65 19.20 -1.19 2.50
C ALA A 65 18.67 -2.61 2.78
N ILE A 66 18.35 -3.38 1.74
CA ILE A 66 17.89 -4.76 1.89
C ILE A 66 18.95 -5.64 2.56
N GLU A 67 20.22 -5.52 2.18
CA GLU A 67 21.30 -6.33 2.75
C GLU A 67 21.54 -6.05 4.25
N HIS A 68 21.29 -4.81 4.68
CA HIS A 68 21.41 -4.35 6.07
C HIS A 68 20.15 -4.65 6.90
N LEU A 69 18.99 -4.29 6.38
CA LEU A 69 17.73 -4.32 7.12
C LEU A 69 17.03 -5.67 7.05
N LEU A 70 17.25 -6.42 5.96
CA LEU A 70 16.58 -7.69 5.67
C LEU A 70 17.60 -8.75 5.21
N PRO A 71 18.62 -9.10 6.03
CA PRO A 71 19.67 -10.01 5.61
C PRO A 71 19.11 -11.40 5.27
N ARG A 72 19.49 -11.92 4.08
CA ARG A 72 19.15 -13.28 3.64
C ARG A 72 19.75 -14.29 4.62
N LYS A 73 18.91 -15.08 5.29
CA LYS A 73 19.38 -16.00 6.34
C LYS A 73 19.85 -17.33 5.73
N ARG A 74 19.10 -17.89 4.78
CA ARG A 74 19.37 -19.23 4.24
C ARG A 74 20.47 -19.24 3.18
N VAL A 75 20.53 -18.20 2.35
CA VAL A 75 21.63 -18.03 1.39
C VAL A 75 22.98 -17.82 2.11
N ARG A 76 23.01 -17.13 3.26
CA ARG A 76 24.24 -16.92 4.05
C ARG A 76 24.67 -18.17 4.83
N GLU A 77 23.73 -18.91 5.42
CA GLU A 77 24.01 -20.14 6.19
C GLU A 77 24.62 -21.27 5.36
N THR A 78 24.35 -21.30 4.05
CA THR A 78 24.85 -22.35 3.15
C THR A 78 26.25 -22.09 2.61
N GLY A 79 26.87 -20.94 2.94
CA GLY A 79 28.26 -20.61 2.56
C GLY A 79 28.51 -20.57 1.06
N ALA A 80 27.45 -20.55 0.25
CA ALA A 80 27.54 -20.80 -1.16
C ALA A 80 27.56 -19.49 -1.95
N SER A 81 28.54 -19.36 -2.84
CA SER A 81 28.50 -18.51 -4.04
C SER A 81 27.41 -18.95 -5.04
N ASP A 82 26.43 -19.72 -4.57
CA ASP A 82 25.61 -20.60 -5.38
C ASP A 82 24.15 -20.33 -5.00
N ALA A 83 23.44 -19.71 -5.93
CA ALA A 83 21.99 -19.59 -5.93
C ALA A 83 21.28 -20.97 -6.08
N SER A 84 21.93 -22.07 -5.67
CA SER A 84 21.61 -23.46 -6.02
C SER A 84 21.13 -24.31 -4.85
N SER A 85 21.15 -23.79 -3.62
CA SER A 85 20.64 -24.50 -2.45
C SER A 85 19.11 -24.57 -2.50
N ALA A 86 18.55 -25.78 -2.53
CA ALA A 86 17.10 -26.00 -2.62
C ALA A 86 16.31 -25.30 -1.49
N ILE A 87 16.92 -25.11 -0.32
CA ILE A 87 16.30 -24.38 0.81
C ILE A 87 16.32 -22.86 0.61
N GLY A 88 17.25 -22.33 -0.18
CA GLY A 88 17.38 -20.91 -0.50
C GLY A 88 16.53 -20.44 -1.68
N THR A 89 15.91 -21.34 -2.44
CA THR A 89 15.17 -21.01 -3.67
C THR A 89 14.01 -20.04 -3.40
N VAL A 90 13.16 -20.32 -2.41
CA VAL A 90 12.02 -19.44 -2.10
C VAL A 90 12.45 -18.09 -1.53
N GLU A 91 13.52 -18.06 -0.72
CA GLU A 91 14.12 -16.81 -0.24
C GLU A 91 14.64 -15.98 -1.42
N SER A 92 15.33 -16.62 -2.37
CA SER A 92 15.87 -15.93 -3.55
C SER A 92 14.76 -15.33 -4.41
N LEU A 93 13.72 -16.11 -4.71
CA LEU A 93 12.59 -15.66 -5.51
C LEU A 93 11.78 -14.55 -4.82
N GLY A 94 11.56 -14.67 -3.51
CA GLY A 94 10.88 -13.63 -2.73
C GLY A 94 11.63 -12.31 -2.73
N PHE A 95 12.97 -12.35 -2.60
CA PHE A 95 13.80 -11.14 -2.65
C PHE A 95 13.89 -10.55 -4.06
N GLU A 96 13.95 -11.39 -5.09
CA GLU A 96 13.89 -10.93 -6.48
C GLU A 96 12.58 -10.19 -6.74
N PHE A 97 11.45 -10.70 -6.24
CA PHE A 97 10.17 -10.02 -6.36
C PHE A 97 10.10 -8.72 -5.52
N LEU A 98 10.71 -8.73 -4.33
CA LEU A 98 10.72 -7.57 -3.42
C LEU A 98 11.35 -6.34 -4.08
N VAL A 99 12.46 -6.50 -4.81
CA VAL A 99 13.17 -5.40 -5.48
C VAL A 99 12.49 -4.90 -6.76
N ARG A 100 11.51 -5.64 -7.31
CA ARG A 100 10.81 -5.23 -8.54
C ARG A 100 9.82 -4.10 -8.26
N GLY A 101 10.15 -2.88 -8.67
CA GLY A 101 9.22 -1.75 -8.76
C GLY A 101 8.33 -1.50 -7.52
N GLY A 102 7.33 -0.65 -7.74
CA GLY A 102 6.38 -0.23 -6.71
C GLY A 102 6.41 1.28 -6.49
N LYS A 103 5.26 1.84 -6.10
CA LYS A 103 5.14 3.27 -5.75
C LYS A 103 5.46 3.53 -4.27
N TYR A 104 5.55 2.47 -3.46
CA TYR A 104 5.89 2.50 -2.03
C TYR A 104 5.05 3.45 -1.18
N TYR A 105 3.79 3.72 -1.56
CA TYR A 105 2.93 4.66 -0.84
C TYR A 105 2.63 4.24 0.60
N ARG A 106 2.43 2.94 0.84
CA ARG A 106 2.10 2.41 2.18
C ARG A 106 3.25 2.62 3.16
N PRO A 107 4.50 2.18 2.88
CA PRO A 107 5.61 2.50 3.76
C PRO A 107 5.90 4.01 3.84
N PHE A 108 5.71 4.76 2.75
CA PHE A 108 5.86 6.22 2.77
C PHE A 108 4.88 6.88 3.76
N ILE A 109 3.60 6.53 3.71
CA ILE A 109 2.58 7.06 4.61
C ILE A 109 2.92 6.74 6.06
N MET A 110 3.35 5.52 6.35
CA MET A 110 3.78 5.14 7.70
C MET A 110 4.95 6.00 8.19
N LEU A 111 5.98 6.20 7.35
CA LEU A 111 7.13 7.04 7.68
C LEU A 111 6.79 8.52 7.77
N ALA A 112 5.87 9.03 6.96
CA ALA A 112 5.42 10.41 7.02
C ALA A 112 4.65 10.69 8.33
N VAL A 113 3.81 9.75 8.79
CA VAL A 113 3.15 9.86 10.10
C VAL A 113 4.17 9.80 11.22
N TYR A 114 5.13 8.86 11.16
CA TYR A 114 6.21 8.77 12.14
C TYR A 114 7.01 10.08 12.22
N ASP A 115 7.44 10.62 11.09
CA ASP A 115 8.18 11.89 11.01
C ASP A 115 7.37 13.04 11.59
N ALA A 116 6.12 13.20 11.17
CA ALA A 116 5.24 14.27 11.62
C ALA A 116 5.04 14.29 13.14
N LEU A 117 5.01 13.12 13.77
CA LEU A 117 4.83 12.98 15.22
C LEU A 117 6.15 13.07 16.01
N THR A 118 7.29 12.84 15.36
CA THR A 118 8.61 12.86 16.01
C THR A 118 9.42 14.13 15.77
N GLY A 119 8.91 15.08 14.97
CA GLY A 119 9.50 16.41 14.83
C GLY A 119 9.45 17.02 13.43
N SER A 120 8.89 16.30 12.45
CA SER A 120 8.75 16.71 11.03
C SER A 120 10.07 17.03 10.33
N GLY A 121 11.19 16.50 10.85
CA GLY A 121 12.52 16.83 10.35
C GLY A 121 12.75 16.34 8.92
N GLY A 122 12.10 15.25 8.53
CA GLY A 122 12.13 14.70 7.16
C GLY A 122 11.54 15.64 6.12
N THR A 123 10.76 16.64 6.51
CA THR A 123 10.21 17.66 5.58
C THR A 123 11.08 18.90 5.43
N LEU A 124 12.12 19.06 6.25
CA LEU A 124 13.01 20.23 6.26
C LEU A 124 14.13 20.09 5.20
N PRO A 125 14.92 21.14 4.92
CA PRO A 125 15.98 21.10 3.91
C PRO A 125 17.03 19.99 4.11
N ASP A 126 17.32 19.62 5.36
CA ASP A 126 18.21 18.50 5.72
C ASP A 126 17.45 17.16 5.89
N GLY A 127 16.22 17.09 5.38
CA GLY A 127 15.31 15.98 5.61
C GLY A 127 15.83 14.64 5.10
N ALA A 128 16.70 14.64 4.08
CA ALA A 128 17.35 13.42 3.62
C ALA A 128 18.17 12.74 4.72
N ASN A 129 18.99 13.50 5.45
CA ASN A 129 19.80 12.98 6.55
C ASN A 129 18.93 12.52 7.73
N VAL A 130 17.84 13.24 8.00
CA VAL A 130 16.86 12.84 9.03
C VAL A 130 16.23 11.48 8.69
N VAL A 131 15.74 11.32 7.47
CA VAL A 131 15.09 10.07 7.02
C VAL A 131 16.10 8.91 6.97
N ASP A 132 17.32 9.16 6.51
CA ASP A 132 18.40 8.17 6.54
C ASP A 132 18.83 7.83 7.98
N GLY A 133 18.63 8.74 8.93
CA GLY A 133 18.86 8.54 10.35
C GLY A 133 17.74 7.79 11.08
N PHE A 134 16.60 7.49 10.44
CA PHE A 134 15.51 6.78 11.11
C PHE A 134 15.96 5.43 11.68
N PRO A 135 15.50 5.05 12.89
CA PRO A 135 15.92 3.81 13.52
C PRO A 135 15.61 2.59 12.66
N ASP A 136 16.51 1.61 12.65
CA ASP A 136 16.32 0.40 11.84
C ASP A 136 14.99 -0.32 12.12
N HIS A 137 14.49 -0.31 13.36
CA HIS A 137 13.22 -0.98 13.69
C HIS A 137 12.01 -0.27 13.04
N VAL A 138 12.07 1.05 12.86
CA VAL A 138 11.08 1.84 12.11
C VAL A 138 11.17 1.48 10.62
N LYS A 139 12.38 1.47 10.06
CA LYS A 139 12.62 1.11 8.65
C LYS A 139 12.20 -0.32 8.34
N ARG A 140 12.54 -1.28 9.20
CA ARG A 140 12.10 -2.69 9.10
C ARG A 140 10.58 -2.81 9.17
N THR A 141 9.92 -1.98 9.97
CA THR A 141 8.46 -1.95 10.04
C THR A 141 7.84 -1.41 8.74
N ALA A 142 8.41 -0.37 8.14
CA ALA A 142 8.02 0.11 6.81
C ALA A 142 8.19 -1.00 5.75
N MET A 143 9.35 -1.68 5.73
CA MET A 143 9.60 -2.78 4.81
C MET A 143 8.58 -3.92 4.97
N ALA A 144 8.17 -4.24 6.20
CA ALA A 144 7.17 -5.28 6.46
C ALA A 144 5.84 -4.98 5.76
N ILE A 145 5.36 -3.73 5.83
CA ILE A 145 4.10 -3.31 5.17
C ILE A 145 4.16 -3.54 3.66
N GLU A 146 5.28 -3.19 3.02
CA GLU A 146 5.44 -3.41 1.58
C GLU A 146 5.62 -4.88 1.23
N ILE A 147 6.30 -5.66 2.08
CA ILE A 147 6.40 -7.12 1.93
C ILE A 147 5.00 -7.77 1.94
N PHE A 148 4.11 -7.34 2.83
CA PHE A 148 2.71 -7.79 2.82
C PHE A 148 1.99 -7.43 1.52
N HIS A 149 2.14 -6.19 1.06
CA HIS A 149 1.52 -5.76 -0.19
C HIS A 149 2.05 -6.56 -1.38
N LYS A 150 3.36 -6.79 -1.45
CA LYS A 150 3.96 -7.59 -2.52
C LYS A 150 3.54 -9.05 -2.45
N ALA A 151 3.38 -9.62 -1.26
CA ALA A 151 2.82 -10.95 -1.10
C ALA A 151 1.38 -11.03 -1.67
N SER A 152 0.52 -10.05 -1.33
CA SER A 152 -0.85 -10.00 -1.86
C SER A 152 -0.87 -9.90 -3.39
N LEU A 153 0.01 -9.11 -3.99
CA LEU A 153 0.09 -8.99 -5.45
C LEU A 153 0.47 -10.31 -6.14
N ILE A 154 1.33 -11.14 -5.54
CA ILE A 154 1.67 -12.44 -6.10
C ILE A 154 0.44 -13.35 -6.13
N HIS A 155 -0.37 -13.33 -5.06
CA HIS A 155 -1.60 -14.09 -4.97
C HIS A 155 -2.67 -13.53 -5.92
N ASP A 156 -2.87 -12.21 -5.94
CA ASP A 156 -3.79 -11.52 -6.85
C ASP A 156 -3.45 -11.83 -8.33
N ASP A 157 -2.17 -11.82 -8.71
CA ASP A 157 -1.73 -12.17 -10.07
C ASP A 157 -2.18 -13.58 -10.49
N ILE A 158 -2.27 -14.52 -9.55
CA ILE A 158 -2.75 -15.89 -9.80
C ILE A 158 -4.28 -15.90 -9.89
N GLU A 159 -4.96 -15.22 -8.97
CA GLU A 159 -6.42 -15.20 -8.87
C GLU A 159 -7.10 -14.47 -10.05
N ASP A 160 -6.42 -13.46 -10.59
CA ASP A 160 -6.85 -12.68 -11.75
C ASP A 160 -6.25 -13.18 -13.08
N ASP A 161 -5.41 -14.23 -13.07
CA ASP A 161 -4.70 -14.74 -14.26
C ASP A 161 -3.95 -13.62 -15.02
N ASP A 162 -3.25 -12.80 -14.25
CA ASP A 162 -2.60 -11.56 -14.71
C ASP A 162 -1.16 -11.86 -15.19
N PRO A 163 -0.86 -11.78 -16.49
CA PRO A 163 0.42 -12.32 -17.01
C PRO A 163 1.64 -11.44 -16.73
N PHE A 164 1.44 -10.20 -16.28
CA PHE A 164 2.53 -9.22 -16.09
C PHE A 164 2.36 -8.41 -14.82
N ARG A 165 3.48 -8.13 -14.16
CA ARG A 165 3.58 -7.28 -12.98
C ARG A 165 4.90 -6.52 -13.01
N TYR A 166 4.84 -5.20 -12.74
CA TYR A 166 6.01 -4.31 -12.77
C TYR A 166 6.82 -4.36 -14.09
N GLY A 167 6.13 -4.49 -15.22
CA GLY A 167 6.76 -4.56 -16.55
C GLY A 167 7.48 -5.89 -16.85
N ALA A 168 7.38 -6.89 -15.97
CA ALA A 168 7.94 -8.22 -16.16
C ALA A 168 6.84 -9.30 -16.11
N PRO A 169 7.08 -10.53 -16.60
CA PRO A 169 6.15 -11.63 -16.40
C PRO A 169 5.84 -11.84 -14.92
N ALA A 170 4.56 -12.08 -14.61
CA ALA A 170 4.14 -12.41 -13.25
C ALA A 170 4.82 -13.71 -12.77
N LEU A 171 4.90 -13.91 -11.46
CA LEU A 171 5.61 -15.07 -10.91
C LEU A 171 4.98 -16.39 -11.34
N HIS A 172 3.66 -16.48 -11.39
CA HIS A 172 2.98 -17.71 -11.82
C HIS A 172 3.23 -18.02 -13.30
N THR A 173 3.40 -16.99 -14.13
CA THR A 173 3.69 -17.14 -15.57
C THR A 173 5.13 -17.62 -15.81
N SER A 174 6.08 -17.14 -14.99
CA SER A 174 7.52 -17.43 -15.17
C SER A 174 8.00 -18.68 -14.41
N HIS A 175 7.40 -18.97 -13.25
CA HIS A 175 7.84 -20.03 -12.32
C HIS A 175 6.75 -21.05 -11.99
N GLY A 176 5.55 -20.89 -12.54
CA GLY A 176 4.39 -21.74 -12.28
C GLY A 176 3.63 -21.37 -11.00
N ILE A 177 2.35 -21.75 -10.97
CA ILE A 177 1.43 -21.47 -9.85
C ILE A 177 1.98 -21.98 -8.50
N PRO A 178 2.51 -23.22 -8.36
CA PRO A 178 2.97 -23.71 -7.06
C PRO A 178 4.13 -22.88 -6.46
N ALA A 179 5.07 -22.44 -7.29
CA ALA A 179 6.20 -21.62 -6.84
C ALA A 179 5.74 -20.21 -6.44
N ALA A 180 4.79 -19.63 -7.20
CA ALA A 180 4.24 -18.32 -6.91
C ALA A 180 3.45 -18.31 -5.59
N ILE A 181 2.55 -19.28 -5.35
CA ILE A 181 1.81 -19.42 -4.08
C ILE A 181 2.79 -19.47 -2.90
N ASN A 182 3.76 -20.38 -2.97
CA ASN A 182 4.73 -20.59 -1.90
C ASN A 182 5.62 -19.35 -1.66
N THR A 183 5.90 -18.56 -2.70
CA THR A 183 6.66 -17.31 -2.57
C THR A 183 5.83 -16.22 -1.87
N GLY A 184 4.54 -16.10 -2.20
CA GLY A 184 3.61 -15.23 -1.49
C GLY A 184 3.54 -15.59 0.01
N ASP A 185 3.39 -16.88 0.32
CA ASP A 185 3.34 -17.38 1.71
C ASP A 185 4.64 -17.11 2.48
N TYR A 186 5.79 -17.30 1.82
CA TYR A 186 7.09 -16.96 2.39
C TYR A 186 7.19 -15.47 2.72
N LEU A 187 6.75 -14.58 1.83
CA LEU A 187 6.75 -13.14 2.06
C LEU A 187 5.79 -12.74 3.20
N LEU A 188 4.60 -13.32 3.28
CA LEU A 188 3.68 -13.12 4.41
C LEU A 188 4.35 -13.45 5.75
N GLY A 189 4.97 -14.63 5.84
CA GLY A 189 5.71 -15.05 7.04
C GLY A 189 6.89 -14.13 7.35
N LEU A 190 7.61 -13.68 6.32
CA LEU A 190 8.73 -12.74 6.45
C LEU A 190 8.28 -11.40 7.02
N GLY A 191 7.16 -10.84 6.55
CA GLY A 191 6.59 -9.58 7.03
C GLY A 191 6.31 -9.61 8.52
N TYR A 192 5.57 -10.63 9.01
CA TYR A 192 5.26 -10.77 10.44
C TYR A 192 6.53 -10.98 11.27
N ARG A 193 7.43 -11.84 10.79
CA ARG A 193 8.71 -12.11 11.45
C ARG A 193 9.55 -10.85 11.60
N LEU A 194 9.55 -9.98 10.59
CA LEU A 194 10.34 -8.75 10.60
C LEU A 194 9.94 -7.82 11.77
N ILE A 195 8.64 -7.73 12.05
CA ILE A 195 8.10 -7.00 13.21
C ILE A 195 8.40 -7.72 14.53
N ALA A 196 8.13 -9.03 14.60
CA ALA A 196 8.34 -9.82 15.81
C ALA A 196 9.82 -9.83 16.26
N GLU A 197 10.76 -9.78 15.33
CA GLU A 197 12.18 -9.65 15.62
C GLU A 197 12.53 -8.30 16.28
N GLN A 198 11.70 -7.26 16.13
CA GLN A 198 11.87 -5.95 16.78
C GLN A 198 11.23 -5.84 18.17
N ARG A 199 10.62 -6.89 18.71
CA ARG A 199 9.88 -6.87 20.00
C ARG A 199 10.63 -6.23 21.18
N HIS A 200 11.96 -6.38 21.24
CA HIS A 200 12.77 -5.78 22.31
C HIS A 200 12.94 -4.27 22.16
N ARG A 201 12.87 -3.75 20.93
CA ARG A 201 12.91 -2.31 20.63
C ARG A 201 11.53 -1.68 20.73
N LEU A 202 10.51 -2.42 20.32
CA LEU A 202 9.12 -1.95 20.25
C LEU A 202 8.35 -2.12 21.57
N GLY A 203 8.74 -3.05 22.43
CA GLY A 203 8.01 -3.36 23.66
C GLY A 203 6.58 -3.81 23.37
N ALA A 204 5.61 -3.26 24.12
CA ALA A 204 4.18 -3.56 23.95
C ALA A 204 3.67 -3.19 22.54
N SER A 205 4.23 -2.16 21.90
CA SER A 205 3.84 -1.72 20.56
C SER A 205 4.06 -2.78 19.49
N ALA A 206 4.93 -3.78 19.72
CA ALA A 206 5.07 -4.90 18.78
C ALA A 206 3.76 -5.70 18.64
N VAL A 207 3.02 -5.89 19.73
CA VAL A 207 1.75 -6.63 19.72
C VAL A 207 0.69 -5.83 19.00
N GLU A 208 0.59 -4.52 19.27
CA GLU A 208 -0.35 -3.62 18.60
C GLU A 208 -0.08 -3.55 17.10
N ILE A 209 1.18 -3.39 16.68
CA ILE A 209 1.55 -3.36 15.25
C ILE A 209 1.21 -4.68 14.56
N LEU A 210 1.47 -5.82 15.21
CA LEU A 210 1.09 -7.14 14.67
C LEU A 210 -0.44 -7.30 14.59
N ALA A 211 -1.18 -6.80 15.58
CA ALA A 211 -2.64 -6.81 15.58
C ALA A 211 -3.20 -5.95 14.43
N GLU A 212 -2.69 -4.75 14.21
CA GLU A 212 -3.08 -3.87 13.09
C GLU A 212 -2.79 -4.52 11.73
N LEU A 213 -1.59 -5.08 11.55
CA LEU A 213 -1.21 -5.76 10.30
C LEU A 213 -2.07 -6.99 10.04
N SER A 214 -2.25 -7.84 11.05
CA SER A 214 -3.07 -9.05 10.91
C SER A 214 -4.54 -8.75 10.67
N GLY A 215 -5.09 -7.73 11.34
CA GLY A 215 -6.45 -7.26 11.10
C GLY A 215 -6.62 -6.69 9.70
N ALA A 216 -5.66 -5.91 9.20
CA ALA A 216 -5.70 -5.37 7.84
C ALA A 216 -5.59 -6.48 6.78
N HIS A 217 -4.72 -7.46 7.01
CA HIS A 217 -4.57 -8.61 6.14
C HIS A 217 -5.88 -9.41 6.05
N THR A 218 -6.49 -9.77 7.18
CA THR A 218 -7.78 -10.49 7.18
C THR A 218 -8.87 -9.71 6.43
N ARG A 219 -8.99 -8.40 6.66
CA ARG A 219 -9.98 -7.56 5.94
C ARG A 219 -9.73 -7.51 4.42
N LEU A 220 -8.46 -7.47 4.00
CA LEU A 220 -8.09 -7.52 2.59
C LEU A 220 -8.52 -8.87 1.98
N THR A 221 -8.20 -9.97 2.65
CA THR A 221 -8.59 -11.33 2.22
C THR A 221 -10.11 -11.51 2.20
N GLU A 222 -10.85 -10.91 3.15
CA GLU A 222 -12.32 -10.89 3.12
C GLU A 222 -12.85 -10.15 1.88
N GLY A 223 -12.24 -9.00 1.53
CA GLY A 223 -12.57 -8.25 0.31
C GLY A 223 -12.32 -9.06 -0.96
N GLN A 224 -11.16 -9.70 -1.04
CA GLN A 224 -10.80 -10.58 -2.16
C GLN A 224 -11.73 -11.80 -2.23
N GLY A 225 -12.04 -12.41 -1.09
CA GLY A 225 -12.98 -13.54 -1.00
C GLY A 225 -14.39 -13.17 -1.45
N MET A 226 -14.86 -11.95 -1.15
CA MET A 226 -16.13 -11.44 -1.67
C MET A 226 -16.13 -11.31 -3.19
N GLU A 227 -15.05 -10.79 -3.78
CA GLU A 227 -14.90 -10.68 -5.24
C GLU A 227 -14.89 -12.06 -5.91
N LEU A 228 -14.09 -12.99 -5.40
CA LEU A 228 -14.02 -14.37 -5.88
C LEU A 228 -15.37 -15.09 -5.77
N TYR A 229 -16.09 -14.88 -4.66
CA TYR A 229 -17.42 -15.42 -4.47
C TYR A 229 -18.35 -14.99 -5.59
N TRP A 230 -18.43 -13.69 -5.89
CA TRP A 230 -19.26 -13.15 -6.96
C TRP A 230 -18.81 -13.61 -8.34
N LYS A 231 -17.50 -13.59 -8.62
CA LYS A 231 -16.90 -14.10 -9.87
C LYS A 231 -17.26 -15.56 -10.15
N SER A 232 -17.36 -16.38 -9.09
CA SER A 232 -17.74 -17.79 -9.18
C SER A 232 -19.23 -18.04 -9.42
N GLN A 233 -20.10 -17.05 -9.15
CA GLN A 233 -21.54 -17.22 -9.31
C GLN A 233 -21.92 -17.32 -10.80
N PRO A 234 -22.96 -18.10 -11.14
CA PRO A 234 -23.52 -18.06 -12.48
C PRO A 234 -24.10 -16.67 -12.77
N ALA A 235 -24.08 -16.25 -14.04
CA ALA A 235 -24.45 -14.89 -14.44
C ALA A 235 -25.85 -14.47 -13.96
N THR A 236 -26.80 -15.41 -13.88
CA THR A 236 -28.16 -15.16 -13.38
C THR A 236 -28.20 -14.70 -11.91
N GLU A 237 -27.21 -15.08 -11.11
CA GLU A 237 -27.14 -14.67 -9.69
C GLU A 237 -26.55 -13.26 -9.57
N LEU A 238 -25.76 -12.81 -10.56
CA LEU A 238 -25.20 -11.45 -10.59
C LEU A 238 -26.29 -10.39 -10.72
N GLU A 239 -27.51 -10.72 -11.16
CA GLU A 239 -28.66 -9.79 -11.11
C GLU A 239 -28.94 -9.19 -9.73
N ARG A 240 -28.45 -9.84 -8.67
CA ARG A 240 -28.58 -9.38 -7.27
C ARG A 240 -27.39 -8.56 -6.79
N LEU A 241 -26.33 -8.44 -7.59
CA LEU A 241 -25.16 -7.66 -7.26
C LEU A 241 -25.54 -6.18 -7.16
N SER A 242 -25.41 -5.61 -5.97
CA SER A 242 -25.67 -4.20 -5.75
C SER A 242 -24.40 -3.34 -5.82
N SER A 243 -24.57 -2.07 -6.19
CA SER A 243 -23.50 -1.06 -6.14
C SER A 243 -22.90 -0.96 -4.75
N SER A 244 -23.72 -1.16 -3.71
CA SER A 244 -23.29 -1.12 -2.31
C SER A 244 -22.33 -2.27 -1.94
N GLU A 245 -22.53 -3.46 -2.51
CA GLU A 245 -21.66 -4.61 -2.31
C GLU A 245 -20.33 -4.45 -3.03
N VAL A 246 -20.36 -3.95 -4.26
CA VAL A 246 -19.12 -3.64 -5.01
C VAL A 246 -18.29 -2.58 -4.28
N LEU A 247 -18.91 -1.50 -3.83
CA LEU A 247 -18.22 -0.46 -3.05
C LEU A 247 -17.65 -1.01 -1.73
N LYS A 248 -18.27 -2.04 -1.15
CA LYS A 248 -17.74 -2.75 0.02
C LYS A 248 -16.51 -3.58 -0.33
N ILE A 249 -16.52 -4.30 -1.45
CA ILE A 249 -15.34 -5.01 -1.97
C ILE A 249 -14.18 -4.04 -2.14
N TYR A 250 -14.42 -2.90 -2.79
CA TYR A 250 -13.38 -1.90 -3.07
C TYR A 250 -12.77 -1.30 -1.81
N ALA A 251 -13.63 -1.00 -0.83
CA ALA A 251 -13.18 -0.53 0.48
C ALA A 251 -12.28 -1.57 1.16
N LEU A 252 -12.65 -2.87 1.14
CA LEU A 252 -11.90 -3.92 1.82
C LEU A 252 -10.57 -4.26 1.13
N LYS A 253 -10.49 -4.25 -0.20
CA LYS A 253 -9.24 -4.58 -0.91
C LYS A 253 -8.12 -3.55 -0.69
N THR A 254 -8.47 -2.28 -0.47
CA THR A 254 -7.48 -1.20 -0.49
C THR A 254 -7.35 -0.44 0.82
N ALA A 255 -8.45 -0.09 1.48
CA ALA A 255 -8.44 0.77 2.67
C ALA A 255 -7.65 0.17 3.86
N PRO A 256 -7.79 -1.13 4.21
CA PRO A 256 -7.17 -1.67 5.42
C PRO A 256 -5.65 -1.50 5.47
N ALA A 257 -4.96 -1.62 4.33
CA ALA A 257 -3.51 -1.47 4.28
C ALA A 257 -3.05 -0.03 4.54
N PHE A 258 -3.81 0.97 4.07
CA PHE A 258 -3.55 2.38 4.36
C PHE A 258 -3.87 2.73 5.81
N GLU A 259 -4.98 2.21 6.34
CA GLU A 259 -5.33 2.35 7.76
C GLU A 259 -4.22 1.80 8.66
N ALA A 260 -3.74 0.58 8.37
CA ALA A 260 -2.64 -0.02 9.11
C ALA A 260 -1.36 0.83 9.03
N ALA A 261 -0.97 1.31 7.84
CA ALA A 261 0.22 2.15 7.70
C ALA A 261 0.16 3.41 8.57
N LEU A 262 -1.01 4.05 8.65
CA LEU A 262 -1.23 5.22 9.50
C LEU A 262 -1.10 4.88 10.99
N GLN A 263 -1.83 3.86 11.46
CA GLN A 263 -1.82 3.44 12.88
C GLN A 263 -0.42 3.00 13.32
N ILE A 264 0.27 2.22 12.50
CA ILE A 264 1.61 1.74 12.78
C ILE A 264 2.58 2.91 12.92
N GLY A 265 2.47 3.94 12.07
CA GLY A 265 3.24 5.17 12.21
C GLY A 265 3.04 5.86 13.57
N VAL A 266 1.79 5.90 14.06
CA VAL A 266 1.45 6.43 15.40
C VAL A 266 2.09 5.60 16.49
N HIS A 267 1.97 4.26 16.44
CA HIS A 267 2.57 3.37 17.42
C HIS A 267 4.10 3.52 17.49
N LEU A 268 4.77 3.59 16.34
CA LEU A 268 6.23 3.77 16.28
C LEU A 268 6.69 5.11 16.88
N ALA A 269 5.94 6.18 16.62
CA ALA A 269 6.23 7.50 17.21
C ALA A 269 6.03 7.48 18.74
N ALA A 270 4.95 6.88 19.21
CA ALA A 270 4.66 6.73 20.64
C ALA A 270 5.75 5.96 21.38
N THR A 271 6.24 4.85 20.80
CA THR A 271 7.38 4.08 21.34
C THR A 271 8.64 4.94 21.41
N THR A 272 8.95 5.66 20.32
CA THR A 272 10.15 6.51 20.24
C THR A 272 10.12 7.59 21.31
N MET A 273 9.00 8.29 21.48
CA MET A 273 8.86 9.40 22.42
C MET A 273 8.89 8.92 23.88
N SER A 274 8.30 7.75 24.17
CA SER A 274 8.35 7.14 25.51
C SER A 274 9.77 6.73 25.91
N ALA A 275 10.59 6.27 24.97
CA ALA A 275 12.00 5.95 25.21
C ALA A 275 12.86 7.19 25.52
N HIS A 276 12.49 8.37 24.99
CA HIS A 276 13.19 9.62 25.29
C HIS A 276 12.77 10.23 26.63
N ALA A 277 11.54 9.96 27.11
CA ALA A 277 11.01 10.47 28.37
C ALA A 277 11.59 9.80 29.64
N THR A 278 12.33 8.69 29.50
CA THR A 278 12.98 7.98 30.62
C THR A 278 14.46 8.35 30.83
N GLY A 279 14.99 9.30 30.04
CA GLY A 279 16.33 9.89 30.22
C GLY A 279 16.39 10.96 31.32
N PRO A 280 17.59 11.36 31.79
CA PRO A 280 17.77 12.24 32.96
C PRO A 280 17.34 13.71 32.76
N ASP A 281 16.84 14.10 31.58
CA ASP A 281 16.49 15.49 31.26
C ASP A 281 15.00 15.62 30.83
N ARG A 282 14.18 16.11 31.77
CA ARG A 282 13.01 17.02 31.64
C ARG A 282 11.60 16.55 31.23
N GLN A 283 10.68 17.27 31.89
CA GLN A 283 9.22 17.30 31.83
C GLN A 283 8.54 17.40 30.45
N ASP A 284 9.21 17.86 29.38
CA ASP A 284 8.57 18.05 28.06
C ASP A 284 8.26 16.73 27.32
N GLY A 285 9.01 15.66 27.58
CA GLY A 285 8.76 14.34 26.99
C GLY A 285 7.52 13.63 27.55
N GLN A 286 7.12 13.97 28.77
CA GLN A 286 6.01 13.34 29.50
C GLN A 286 4.64 13.77 28.97
N ASP A 287 4.44 15.04 28.62
CA ASP A 287 3.18 15.55 28.05
C ASP A 287 2.91 15.00 26.66
N ARG A 288 3.96 14.82 25.87
CA ARG A 288 3.89 14.27 24.51
C ARG A 288 3.64 12.76 24.50
N ALA A 289 4.26 12.00 25.40
CA ALA A 289 4.02 10.56 25.55
C ALA A 289 2.63 10.25 26.13
N SER A 290 2.10 11.08 27.04
CA SER A 290 0.77 10.88 27.65
C SER A 290 -0.38 11.07 26.65
N VAL A 291 -0.26 12.04 25.73
CA VAL A 291 -1.22 12.26 24.63
C VAL A 291 -1.28 11.04 23.70
N LEU A 292 -0.13 10.45 23.35
CA LEU A 292 -0.10 9.27 22.47
C LEU A 292 -0.54 7.98 23.16
N SER A 293 -0.31 7.85 24.47
CA SER A 293 -0.78 6.71 25.28
C SER A 293 -2.31 6.63 25.32
N GLY A 294 -3.00 7.79 25.32
CA GLY A 294 -4.46 7.87 25.19
C GLY A 294 -5.00 7.44 23.82
N LEU A 295 -4.18 7.52 22.76
CA LEU A 295 -4.55 7.12 21.40
C LEU A 295 -4.48 5.62 21.18
N THR A 296 -3.44 4.98 21.74
CA THR A 296 -3.32 3.52 21.71
C THR A 296 -4.34 2.84 22.62
N ALA A 297 -4.86 3.54 23.64
CA ALA A 297 -5.81 3.02 24.62
C ALA A 297 -7.30 3.29 24.28
N SER A 298 -7.60 3.92 23.14
CA SER A 298 -8.96 4.31 22.76
C SER A 298 -9.80 3.15 22.17
N ALA A 299 -10.04 2.13 23.01
CA ALA A 299 -11.23 1.27 22.96
C ALA A 299 -12.04 1.33 24.28
N GLY A 300 -11.67 2.18 25.24
CA GLY A 300 -12.32 2.31 26.55
C GLY A 300 -12.53 3.77 27.00
N ARG A 301 -13.68 4.05 27.62
CA ARG A 301 -14.23 5.38 27.96
C ARG A 301 -13.49 6.14 29.10
N GLY A 302 -13.39 7.48 28.95
CA GLY A 302 -13.19 8.52 30.01
C GLY A 302 -11.71 8.85 30.34
N VAL A 303 -11.21 10.07 30.57
CA VAL A 303 -11.70 11.40 31.05
C VAL A 303 -10.77 12.50 30.45
N PRO A 304 -11.21 13.77 30.23
CA PRO A 304 -10.42 14.77 29.50
C PRO A 304 -9.53 15.64 30.41
N SER A 305 -8.27 15.87 30.03
CA SER A 305 -7.45 16.96 30.56
C SER A 305 -6.58 17.58 29.44
N ALA A 306 -6.56 18.91 29.43
CA ALA A 306 -5.81 19.87 28.59
C ALA A 306 -5.82 19.64 27.06
N VAL A 307 -6.11 20.72 26.32
CA VAL A 307 -6.32 20.75 24.86
C VAL A 307 -5.08 20.27 24.09
N SER A 308 -4.93 18.96 23.95
CA SER A 308 -4.21 18.33 22.86
C SER A 308 -5.19 18.18 21.69
N PRO A 309 -4.78 18.40 20.43
CA PRO A 309 -5.60 18.01 19.30
C PRO A 309 -5.91 16.53 19.46
N ASP A 310 -7.19 16.16 19.53
CA ASP A 310 -7.60 14.77 19.66
C ASP A 310 -7.09 13.99 18.43
N VAL A 311 -5.95 13.31 18.56
CA VAL A 311 -5.35 12.58 17.44
C VAL A 311 -6.27 11.41 17.01
N SER A 312 -7.21 10.96 17.85
CA SER A 312 -8.23 9.97 17.45
C SER A 312 -9.18 10.55 16.38
N LEU A 313 -9.44 11.86 16.43
CA LEU A 313 -10.18 12.58 15.40
C LEU A 313 -9.40 12.61 14.08
N TYR A 314 -8.07 12.75 14.12
CA TYR A 314 -7.24 12.71 12.91
C TYR A 314 -7.13 11.30 12.35
N VAL A 315 -6.93 10.31 13.21
CA VAL A 315 -6.92 8.88 12.85
C VAL A 315 -8.23 8.49 12.17
N SER A 316 -9.39 8.79 12.77
CA SER A 316 -10.70 8.46 12.17
C SER A 316 -10.94 9.18 10.83
N ARG A 317 -10.48 10.42 10.67
CA ARG A 317 -10.53 11.14 9.39
C ARG A 317 -9.61 10.53 8.34
N LEU A 318 -8.40 10.13 8.72
CA LEU A 318 -7.43 9.50 7.82
C LEU A 318 -7.87 8.09 7.39
N VAL A 319 -8.51 7.35 8.29
CA VAL A 319 -9.20 6.07 7.98
C VAL A 319 -10.28 6.31 6.93
N LYS A 320 -11.17 7.29 7.16
CA LYS A 320 -12.22 7.64 6.19
C LYS A 320 -11.64 8.09 4.84
N TYR A 321 -10.58 8.90 4.85
CA TYR A 321 -9.87 9.32 3.65
C TYR A 321 -9.28 8.13 2.90
N SER A 322 -8.60 7.22 3.60
CA SER A 322 -8.01 6.00 3.04
C SER A 322 -9.06 5.12 2.37
N ARG A 323 -10.25 5.02 2.97
CA ARG A 323 -11.40 4.33 2.36
C ARG A 323 -11.83 4.99 1.06
N HIS A 324 -12.01 6.31 1.04
CA HIS A 324 -12.42 7.02 -0.18
C HIS A 324 -11.35 6.94 -1.27
N LEU A 325 -10.08 7.06 -0.92
CA LEU A 325 -8.96 6.92 -1.84
C LEU A 325 -8.92 5.52 -2.46
N GLY A 326 -9.08 4.47 -1.63
CA GLY A 326 -9.09 3.09 -2.10
C GLY A 326 -10.28 2.77 -3.01
N VAL A 327 -11.47 3.23 -2.65
CA VAL A 327 -12.66 3.12 -3.51
C VAL A 327 -12.45 3.86 -4.82
N GLY A 328 -11.93 5.09 -4.78
CA GLY A 328 -11.66 5.87 -5.99
C GLY A 328 -10.65 5.21 -6.93
N PHE A 329 -9.61 4.57 -6.38
CA PHE A 329 -8.63 3.83 -7.18
C PHE A 329 -9.26 2.64 -7.90
N GLN A 330 -10.12 1.87 -7.22
CA GLN A 330 -10.82 0.74 -7.84
C GLN A 330 -11.83 1.19 -8.91
N ILE A 331 -12.55 2.29 -8.67
CA ILE A 331 -13.44 2.87 -9.69
C ILE A 331 -12.66 3.27 -10.93
N ARG A 332 -11.46 3.85 -10.76
CA ARG A 332 -10.62 4.19 -11.90
C ARG A 332 -10.17 2.93 -12.65
N ASN A 333 -9.76 1.87 -11.95
CA ASN A 333 -9.38 0.61 -12.60
C ASN A 333 -10.54 0.01 -13.43
N ASP A 334 -11.78 0.04 -12.91
CA ASP A 334 -12.95 -0.40 -13.68
C ASP A 334 -13.16 0.41 -14.96
N LEU A 335 -12.92 1.73 -14.90
CA LEU A 335 -13.07 2.62 -16.06
C LEU A 335 -11.96 2.35 -17.09
N ASP A 336 -10.72 2.21 -16.61
CA ASP A 336 -9.54 1.95 -17.44
C ASP A 336 -9.63 0.58 -18.15
N ASP A 337 -10.36 -0.41 -17.61
CA ASP A 337 -10.60 -1.69 -18.31
C ASP A 337 -11.37 -1.52 -19.64
N TRP A 338 -12.14 -0.45 -19.78
CA TRP A 338 -12.89 -0.15 -21.01
C TRP A 338 -12.12 0.73 -22.01
N ASP A 339 -11.12 1.47 -21.52
CA ASP A 339 -10.34 2.41 -22.31
C ASP A 339 -9.03 1.76 -22.74
N VAL A 340 -9.07 1.05 -23.87
CA VAL A 340 -7.90 0.33 -24.39
C VAL A 340 -7.26 1.14 -25.51
N GLU A 341 -6.03 1.59 -25.28
CA GLU A 341 -5.27 2.34 -26.28
C GLU A 341 -5.11 1.59 -27.63
N PRO A 342 -5.13 2.31 -28.77
CA PRO A 342 -4.89 1.71 -30.08
C PRO A 342 -3.55 0.98 -30.15
N GLY A 343 -3.58 -0.34 -30.35
CA GLY A 343 -2.38 -1.19 -30.45
C GLY A 343 -2.14 -2.11 -29.26
N ASN A 344 -2.89 -1.95 -28.16
CA ASN A 344 -2.85 -2.87 -27.03
C ASN A 344 -3.64 -4.16 -27.37
N LYS A 345 -3.05 -5.32 -27.05
CA LYS A 345 -3.67 -6.65 -27.27
C LYS A 345 -4.70 -7.04 -26.19
N ARG A 346 -5.01 -6.14 -25.24
CA ARG A 346 -6.01 -6.40 -24.20
C ARG A 346 -7.41 -6.29 -24.79
N LEU A 347 -8.28 -7.21 -24.38
CA LEU A 347 -9.70 -7.10 -24.66
C LEU A 347 -10.28 -6.01 -23.76
N ALA A 348 -10.92 -4.99 -24.34
CA ALA A 348 -11.63 -3.98 -23.55
C ALA A 348 -12.84 -4.62 -22.86
N GLY A 349 -13.08 -4.27 -21.59
CA GLY A 349 -14.15 -4.86 -20.80
C GLY A 349 -13.87 -6.32 -20.40
N ARG A 350 -12.58 -6.70 -20.27
CA ARG A 350 -12.18 -8.06 -19.89
C ARG A 350 -12.79 -8.44 -18.54
N ASP A 351 -12.92 -7.48 -17.62
CA ASP A 351 -13.50 -7.73 -16.31
C ASP A 351 -14.91 -8.35 -16.42
N LEU A 352 -15.74 -7.95 -17.39
CA LEU A 352 -17.09 -8.51 -17.58
C LEU A 352 -17.10 -9.85 -18.33
N VAL A 353 -16.06 -10.12 -19.12
CA VAL A 353 -15.81 -11.46 -19.67
C VAL A 353 -15.38 -12.42 -18.55
N ASP A 354 -14.62 -11.94 -17.59
CA ASP A 354 -14.19 -12.73 -16.43
C ASP A 354 -15.23 -12.74 -15.31
N ARG A 355 -16.40 -12.10 -15.52
CA ARG A 355 -17.52 -11.97 -14.56
C ARG A 355 -17.11 -11.32 -13.24
N ARG A 356 -16.14 -10.41 -13.30
CA ARG A 356 -15.72 -9.60 -12.16
C ARG A 356 -16.86 -8.68 -11.71
N PRO A 357 -17.14 -8.56 -10.40
CA PRO A 357 -18.17 -7.67 -9.89
C PRO A 357 -17.70 -6.21 -9.93
N THR A 358 -17.86 -5.55 -11.08
CA THR A 358 -17.48 -4.13 -11.26
C THR A 358 -18.61 -3.18 -10.87
N LEU A 359 -18.27 -1.92 -10.59
CA LEU A 359 -19.27 -0.91 -10.22
C LEU A 359 -20.15 -0.56 -11.41
N LEU A 360 -19.58 -0.54 -12.62
CA LEU A 360 -20.31 -0.31 -13.86
C LEU A 360 -21.37 -1.40 -14.08
N LEU A 361 -21.02 -2.67 -13.86
CA LEU A 361 -21.97 -3.78 -13.95
C LEU A 361 -23.11 -3.62 -12.95
N ALA A 362 -22.79 -3.35 -11.68
CA ALA A 362 -23.82 -3.19 -10.65
C ALA A 362 -24.77 -2.04 -10.95
N ILE A 363 -24.24 -0.88 -11.41
CA ILE A 363 -25.07 0.27 -11.81
C ILE A 363 -25.96 -0.09 -13.01
N ALA A 364 -25.42 -0.79 -14.01
CA ALA A 364 -26.20 -1.23 -15.18
C ALA A 364 -27.34 -2.17 -14.76
N LEU A 365 -27.06 -3.18 -13.93
CA LEU A 365 -28.08 -4.10 -13.43
C LEU A 365 -29.17 -3.41 -12.59
N GLU A 366 -28.80 -2.39 -11.81
CA GLU A 366 -29.74 -1.60 -11.01
C GLU A 366 -30.63 -0.67 -11.87
N ARG A 367 -30.15 -0.23 -13.04
CA ARG A 367 -30.81 0.81 -13.85
C ARG A 367 -31.49 0.31 -15.12
N LEU A 368 -31.02 -0.78 -15.71
CA LEU A 368 -31.59 -1.34 -16.94
C LEU A 368 -32.98 -1.91 -16.71
N GLU A 369 -33.84 -1.78 -17.72
CA GLU A 369 -35.15 -2.42 -17.76
C GLU A 369 -35.02 -3.95 -17.81
N SER A 370 -36.05 -4.69 -17.41
CA SER A 370 -36.00 -6.15 -17.26
C SER A 370 -35.50 -6.90 -18.51
N GLU A 371 -35.85 -6.41 -19.71
CA GLU A 371 -35.42 -7.02 -20.97
C GLU A 371 -33.92 -6.82 -21.24
N GLU A 372 -33.46 -5.57 -21.14
CA GLU A 372 -32.06 -5.17 -21.33
C GLU A 372 -31.16 -5.81 -20.27
N ARG A 373 -31.61 -5.84 -19.02
CA ARG A 373 -30.92 -6.53 -17.92
C ARG A 373 -30.74 -8.01 -18.22
N GLY A 374 -31.78 -8.68 -18.70
CA GLY A 374 -31.68 -10.08 -19.11
C GLY A 374 -30.72 -10.29 -20.29
N ARG A 375 -30.63 -9.32 -21.22
CA ARG A 375 -29.65 -9.35 -22.31
C ARG A 375 -28.22 -9.23 -21.79
N LEU A 376 -27.96 -8.27 -20.90
CA LEU A 376 -26.67 -8.05 -20.25
C LEU A 376 -26.21 -9.33 -19.53
N VAL A 377 -27.06 -9.89 -18.68
CA VAL A 377 -26.78 -11.11 -17.91
C VAL A 377 -26.42 -12.30 -18.81
N ARG A 378 -27.13 -12.47 -19.94
CA ARG A 378 -26.79 -13.52 -20.91
C ARG A 378 -25.48 -13.26 -21.66
N ALA A 379 -25.05 -12.01 -21.75
CA ALA A 379 -23.83 -11.61 -22.44
C ALA A 379 -22.58 -11.75 -21.56
N LEU A 380 -22.71 -11.58 -20.23
CA LEU A 380 -21.62 -11.78 -19.27
C LEU A 380 -20.93 -13.13 -19.45
N GLY A 381 -19.60 -13.14 -19.33
CA GLY A 381 -18.83 -14.37 -19.53
C GLY A 381 -18.55 -14.72 -21.00
N ASN A 382 -19.00 -13.91 -21.96
CA ASN A 382 -18.84 -14.19 -23.39
C ASN A 382 -18.12 -13.05 -24.12
N ALA A 383 -16.86 -13.30 -24.48
CA ALA A 383 -16.03 -12.35 -25.21
C ALA A 383 -16.62 -11.91 -26.57
N ASP A 384 -17.36 -12.79 -27.25
CA ASP A 384 -17.98 -12.47 -28.55
C ASP A 384 -19.13 -11.47 -28.42
N ARG A 385 -19.68 -11.31 -27.19
CA ARG A 385 -20.79 -10.40 -26.89
C ARG A 385 -20.33 -9.11 -26.22
N ILE A 386 -19.03 -8.84 -26.17
CA ILE A 386 -18.50 -7.64 -25.51
C ILE A 386 -19.03 -6.33 -26.09
N GLY A 387 -19.33 -6.30 -27.40
CA GLY A 387 -19.95 -5.14 -28.05
C GLY A 387 -21.37 -4.86 -27.54
N GLU A 388 -22.14 -5.91 -27.26
CA GLU A 388 -23.48 -5.78 -26.66
C GLU A 388 -23.38 -5.33 -25.20
N ILE A 389 -22.41 -5.85 -24.45
CA ILE A 389 -22.16 -5.41 -23.07
C ILE A 389 -21.76 -3.92 -23.03
N ARG A 390 -21.03 -3.43 -24.02
CA ARG A 390 -20.63 -2.01 -24.11
C ARG A 390 -21.79 -1.08 -24.46
N GLU A 391 -22.76 -1.57 -25.23
CA GLU A 391 -23.93 -0.81 -25.66
C GLU A 391 -24.95 -0.64 -24.53
N LEU A 392 -25.13 -1.71 -23.73
CA LEU A 392 -25.99 -1.76 -22.54
C LEU A 392 -25.34 -1.04 -21.35
#